data_AF-A0A2P2MG98-F1
#
_entry.id   AF-A0A2P2MG98-F1
#
_cell.length_a   1.000
_cell.length_b   1.000
_cell.length_c   1.000
_cell.angle_alpha   90.00
_cell.angle_beta   90.00
_cell.angle_gamma   90.00
#
_symmetry.space_group_name_H-M   'P 1'
#
loop_
_entity.id
_entity.type
_entity.pdbx_description
1 polymer ?
#
loop_
_entity_poly.entity_id
_entity_poly.type
_entity_poly.pdbx_seq_one_letter_code
_entity_poly.pdbx_strand_id
1 'polypeptide(L)'
;MEIFPYSVFYMFFEQYLDIWRTALINLAIAIGAVFVVCLIITCSLWSSAIILLVLAMLVIDLMGVMAMLSIQLNAISVVNLVMSVGIGVEFCVHIMHAFSVSSGSRDERVKEALSTMGASVFSGITLTKLVGVLVLCFSRTEVFVVYYFQVYLALVLLGFLHGLVFLPVVLSMFGPPSRSKQGEKQENRPSVPSQP
;
A
#
# COMPACT_ATOMS: atom_id res chain seq x y z
N MET A 1 27.62 -29.25 -29.45
CA MET A 1 26.71 -28.47 -30.32
C MET A 1 25.36 -28.55 -29.65
N GLU A 2 24.92 -27.46 -29.01
CA GLU A 2 23.61 -27.42 -28.37
C GLU A 2 22.56 -27.18 -29.46
N ILE A 3 21.59 -28.08 -29.57
CA ILE A 3 20.49 -28.02 -30.55
C ILE A 3 19.26 -27.57 -29.78
N PHE A 4 18.68 -26.42 -30.12
CA PHE A 4 17.48 -25.89 -29.49
C PHE A 4 16.31 -25.83 -30.48
N PRO A 5 15.09 -26.21 -30.06
CA PRO A 5 13.90 -26.15 -30.89
C PRO A 5 13.48 -24.69 -31.11
N TYR A 6 13.28 -24.29 -32.37
CA TYR A 6 12.84 -22.94 -32.75
C TYR A 6 11.42 -22.93 -33.30
N SER A 7 10.60 -22.01 -32.81
CA SER A 7 9.26 -21.71 -33.28
C SER A 7 8.92 -20.28 -32.90
N VAL A 8 8.20 -19.57 -33.77
CA VAL A 8 7.79 -18.17 -33.53
C VAL A 8 6.93 -18.05 -32.27
N PHE A 9 6.17 -19.09 -31.92
CA PHE A 9 5.35 -19.12 -30.71
C PHE A 9 6.17 -19.18 -29.42
N TYR A 10 7.38 -19.74 -29.44
CA TYR A 10 8.20 -19.86 -28.23
C TYR A 10 8.50 -18.49 -27.62
N MET A 11 8.82 -17.49 -28.46
CA MET A 11 9.09 -16.13 -28.01
C MET A 11 7.92 -15.50 -27.24
N PHE A 12 6.67 -15.85 -27.57
CA PHE A 12 5.48 -15.33 -26.88
C PHE A 12 5.15 -16.08 -25.59
N PHE A 13 5.39 -17.40 -25.54
CA PHE A 13 5.02 -18.25 -24.40
C PHE A 13 6.11 -18.40 -23.34
N GLU A 14 7.38 -18.16 -23.69
CA GLU A 14 8.51 -18.24 -22.77
C GLU A 14 8.31 -17.36 -21.52
N GLN A 15 7.71 -16.17 -21.68
CA GLN A 15 7.39 -15.28 -20.56
C GLN A 15 6.48 -15.91 -19.49
N TYR A 16 5.60 -16.84 -19.87
CA TYR A 16 4.67 -17.49 -18.94
C TYR A 16 5.35 -18.55 -18.08
N LEU A 17 6.51 -19.06 -18.51
CA LEU A 17 7.29 -20.02 -17.71
C LEU A 17 7.83 -19.37 -16.44
N ASP A 18 8.25 -18.11 -16.54
CA ASP A 18 8.86 -17.35 -15.43
C ASP A 18 7.96 -16.25 -14.87
N ILE A 19 6.69 -16.17 -15.30
CA ILE A 19 5.80 -15.07 -14.91
C ILE A 19 5.59 -14.98 -13.40
N TRP A 20 5.48 -16.12 -12.71
CA TRP A 20 5.31 -16.17 -11.26
C TRP A 20 6.55 -15.67 -10.51
N ARG A 21 7.75 -16.07 -10.97
CA ARG A 21 9.01 -15.57 -10.41
C ARG A 21 9.14 -14.07 -10.64
N THR A 22 8.85 -13.63 -11.86
CA THR A 22 8.87 -12.21 -12.24
C THR A 22 7.90 -11.40 -11.40
N ALA A 23 6.67 -11.89 -11.19
CA ALA A 23 5.67 -11.23 -10.36
C ALA A 23 6.14 -11.09 -8.92
N LEU A 24 6.62 -12.19 -8.30
CA LEU A 24 7.10 -12.18 -6.92
C LEU A 24 8.30 -11.24 -6.72
N ILE A 25 9.27 -11.25 -7.63
CA ILE A 25 10.44 -10.36 -7.56
C ILE A 25 10.01 -8.90 -7.69
N ASN A 26 9.17 -8.56 -8.67
CA ASN A 26 8.71 -7.18 -8.85
C ASN A 26 7.87 -6.69 -7.67
N LEU A 27 6.99 -7.53 -7.11
CA LEU A 27 6.24 -7.20 -5.90
C LEU A 27 7.15 -7.00 -4.70
N ALA A 28 8.14 -7.89 -4.49
CA ALA A 28 9.08 -7.76 -3.39
C ALA A 28 9.92 -6.47 -3.49
N ILE A 29 10.38 -6.12 -4.71
CA ILE A 29 11.09 -4.87 -4.96
C ILE A 29 10.19 -3.66 -4.70
N ALA A 30 8.94 -3.68 -5.19
CA ALA A 30 7.99 -2.58 -5.00
C ALA A 30 7.64 -2.38 -3.52
N ILE A 31 7.32 -3.45 -2.80
CA ILE A 31 7.05 -3.45 -1.36
C ILE A 31 8.28 -2.96 -0.58
N GLY A 32 9.48 -3.43 -0.94
CA GLY A 32 10.73 -2.97 -0.33
C GLY A 32 11.00 -1.48 -0.57
N ALA A 33 10.77 -0.98 -1.78
CA ALA A 33 10.89 0.44 -2.11
C ALA A 33 9.90 1.29 -1.30
N VAL A 34 8.64 0.86 -1.20
CA VAL A 34 7.63 1.52 -0.38
C VAL A 34 8.04 1.52 1.09
N PHE A 35 8.55 0.42 1.63
CA PHE A 35 9.05 0.36 3.01
C PHE A 35 10.14 1.40 3.28
N VAL A 36 11.11 1.54 2.36
CA VAL A 36 12.19 2.54 2.47
C VAL A 36 11.62 3.97 2.47
N VAL A 37 10.72 4.28 1.54
CA VAL A 37 10.10 5.61 1.45
C VAL A 37 9.25 5.91 2.69
N CYS A 38 8.41 4.97 3.13
CA CYS A 38 7.61 5.12 4.35
C CYS A 38 8.47 5.25 5.61
N LEU A 39 9.63 4.58 5.66
CA LEU A 39 10.58 4.70 6.76
C LEU A 39 11.21 6.10 6.81
N ILE A 40 11.58 6.66 5.65
CA ILE A 40 12.13 8.02 5.54
C ILE A 40 11.07 9.04 5.97
N ILE A 41 9.86 8.94 5.44
CA ILE A 41 8.77 9.88 5.73
C ILE A 41 8.35 9.82 7.20
N THR A 42 8.17 8.61 7.75
CA THR A 42 7.62 8.46 9.11
C THR A 42 8.68 8.47 10.20
N CYS A 43 9.96 8.32 9.85
CA CYS A 43 11.09 8.20 10.78
C CYS A 43 10.90 7.16 11.89
N SER A 44 10.10 6.11 11.63
CA SER A 44 9.71 5.08 12.59
C SER A 44 9.57 3.73 11.91
N LEU A 45 10.40 2.77 12.33
CA LEU A 45 10.35 1.38 11.84
C LEU A 45 8.99 0.73 12.12
N TRP A 46 8.40 1.02 13.29
CA TRP A 46 7.12 0.44 13.70
C TRP A 46 5.97 0.93 12.82
N SER A 47 5.91 2.23 12.53
CA SER A 47 4.90 2.79 11.63
C SER A 47 5.03 2.23 10.21
N SER A 48 6.25 2.18 9.68
CA SER A 48 6.51 1.65 8.34
C SER A 48 6.13 0.17 8.24
N ALA A 49 6.42 -0.63 9.28
CA ALA A 49 6.03 -2.04 9.35
C ALA A 49 4.50 -2.23 9.34
N ILE A 50 3.73 -1.38 10.04
CA ILE A 50 2.26 -1.43 10.01
C ILE A 50 1.74 -1.11 8.60
N ILE A 51 2.25 -0.05 7.95
CA ILE A 51 1.86 0.26 6.56
C ILE A 51 2.17 -0.92 5.64
N LEU A 52 3.35 -1.52 5.78
CA LEU A 52 3.76 -2.65 4.95
C LEU A 52 2.86 -3.87 5.13
N LEU A 53 2.45 -4.16 6.37
CA LEU A 53 1.52 -5.24 6.69
C LEU A 53 0.16 -5.00 6.02
N VAL A 54 -0.39 -3.79 6.15
CA VAL A 54 -1.67 -3.43 5.52
C VAL A 54 -1.57 -3.51 4.00
N LEU A 55 -0.46 -3.05 3.42
CA LEU A 55 -0.23 -3.11 1.98
C LEU A 55 -0.08 -4.55 1.47
N ALA A 56 0.59 -5.42 2.23
CA ALA A 56 0.69 -6.83 1.90
C ALA A 56 -0.68 -7.52 1.91
N MET A 57 -1.52 -7.23 2.92
CA MET A 57 -2.91 -7.74 2.97
C MET A 57 -3.73 -7.25 1.77
N LEU A 58 -3.63 -5.97 1.44
CA LEU A 58 -4.30 -5.39 0.27
C LEU A 58 -3.90 -6.10 -1.03
N VAL A 59 -2.61 -6.39 -1.22
CA VAL A 59 -2.12 -7.11 -2.41
C VAL A 59 -2.63 -8.55 -2.45
N ILE A 60 -2.63 -9.25 -1.32
CA ILE A 60 -3.15 -10.62 -1.21
C ILE A 60 -4.64 -10.64 -1.55
N ASP A 61 -5.42 -9.74 -0.98
CA ASP A 61 -6.86 -9.63 -1.26
C ASP A 61 -7.14 -9.27 -2.72
N LEU A 62 -6.32 -8.39 -3.31
CA LEU A 62 -6.43 -8.04 -4.72
C LEU A 62 -6.14 -9.24 -5.63
N MET A 63 -5.11 -10.03 -5.31
CA MET A 63 -4.84 -11.31 -6.00
C MET A 63 -6.00 -12.30 -5.82
N GLY A 64 -6.62 -12.33 -4.64
CA GLY A 64 -7.82 -13.12 -4.36
C GLY A 64 -9.01 -12.70 -5.23
N VAL A 65 -9.26 -11.39 -5.37
CA VAL A 65 -10.31 -10.87 -6.25
C VAL A 65 -10.00 -11.18 -7.72
N MET A 66 -8.74 -11.06 -8.15
CA MET A 66 -8.33 -11.45 -9.51
C MET A 66 -8.61 -12.93 -9.77
N ALA A 67 -8.36 -13.81 -8.80
CA ALA A 67 -8.69 -15.22 -8.91
C ALA A 67 -10.21 -15.46 -8.97
N MET A 68 -11.00 -14.78 -8.15
CA MET A 68 -12.47 -14.87 -8.18
C MET A 68 -13.08 -14.39 -9.50
N LEU A 69 -12.49 -13.34 -10.11
CA LEU A 69 -12.90 -12.79 -11.39
C LEU A 69 -12.29 -13.53 -12.60
N SER A 70 -11.56 -14.62 -12.37
CA SER A 70 -10.88 -15.41 -13.42
C SER A 70 -9.92 -14.60 -14.30
N ILE A 71 -9.30 -13.57 -13.73
CA ILE A 71 -8.29 -12.75 -14.42
C ILE A 71 -6.96 -13.49 -14.39
N GLN A 72 -6.42 -13.79 -15.58
CA GLN A 72 -5.17 -14.55 -15.70
C GLN A 72 -3.95 -13.72 -15.29
N LEU A 73 -2.99 -14.38 -14.66
CA LEU A 73 -1.70 -13.77 -14.33
C LEU A 73 -0.79 -13.76 -15.58
N ASN A 74 -0.78 -12.62 -16.26
CA ASN A 74 0.04 -12.30 -17.43
C ASN A 74 0.89 -11.03 -17.18
N ALA A 75 1.73 -10.64 -18.14
CA ALA A 75 2.58 -9.45 -18.02
C ALA A 75 1.80 -8.17 -17.68
N ILE A 76 0.61 -7.96 -18.27
CA ILE A 76 -0.24 -6.79 -18.01
C ILE A 76 -0.73 -6.78 -16.57
N SER A 77 -1.22 -7.93 -16.09
CA SER A 77 -1.71 -8.08 -14.73
C SER A 77 -0.61 -7.90 -13.69
N VAL A 78 0.62 -8.34 -13.97
CA VAL A 78 1.78 -8.15 -13.08
C VAL A 78 2.12 -6.67 -12.96
N VAL A 79 2.14 -5.94 -14.08
CA VAL A 79 2.32 -4.47 -14.07
C VAL A 79 1.22 -3.79 -13.27
N ASN A 80 -0.05 -4.20 -13.46
CA ASN A 80 -1.17 -3.64 -12.70
C ASN A 80 -1.07 -3.96 -11.21
N LEU A 81 -0.58 -5.15 -10.83
CA LEU A 81 -0.36 -5.53 -9.44
C LEU A 81 0.75 -4.69 -8.79
N VAL A 82 1.87 -4.47 -9.50
CA VAL A 82 2.94 -3.57 -9.05
C VAL A 82 2.45 -2.13 -8.93
N MET A 83 1.68 -1.64 -9.90
CA MET A 83 1.08 -0.30 -9.84
C MET A 83 0.13 -0.19 -8.64
N SER A 84 -0.62 -1.25 -8.34
CA SER A 84 -1.55 -1.31 -7.21
C SER A 84 -0.84 -1.15 -5.86
N VAL A 85 0.41 -1.62 -5.72
CA VAL A 85 1.23 -1.37 -4.53
C VAL A 85 1.45 0.14 -4.32
N GLY A 86 1.81 0.86 -5.39
CA GLY A 86 2.04 2.31 -5.34
C GLY A 86 0.74 3.09 -5.09
N ILE A 87 -0.34 2.74 -5.78
CA ILE A 87 -1.65 3.38 -5.61
C ILE A 87 -2.25 3.06 -4.22
N GLY A 88 -1.99 1.86 -3.70
CA GLY A 88 -2.49 1.37 -2.41
C GLY A 88 -1.89 2.11 -1.22
N VAL A 89 -0.60 2.47 -1.28
CA VAL A 89 0.09 3.14 -0.16
C VAL A 89 -0.53 4.51 0.16
N GLU A 90 -1.08 5.20 -0.84
CA GLU A 90 -1.69 6.53 -0.68
C GLU A 90 -2.85 6.49 0.33
N PHE A 91 -3.63 5.41 0.38
CA PHE A 91 -4.74 5.27 1.33
C PHE A 91 -4.25 5.16 2.78
N CYS A 92 -3.03 4.68 3.01
CA CYS A 92 -2.50 4.38 4.34
C CYS A 92 -1.56 5.47 4.87
N VAL A 93 -0.69 6.01 4.01
CA VAL A 93 0.41 6.90 4.43
C VAL A 93 -0.11 8.22 5.01
N HIS A 94 -1.18 8.78 4.46
CA HIS A 94 -1.75 10.04 4.95
C HIS A 94 -2.37 9.89 6.35
N ILE A 95 -3.09 8.79 6.59
CA ILE A 95 -3.68 8.48 7.89
C ILE A 95 -2.59 8.17 8.92
N MET A 96 -1.58 7.37 8.56
CA MET A 96 -0.43 7.09 9.42
C MET A 96 0.35 8.36 9.78
N HIS A 97 0.58 9.24 8.81
CA HIS A 97 1.27 10.50 9.03
C HIS A 97 0.48 11.39 10.00
N ALA A 98 -0.83 11.58 9.78
CA ALA A 98 -1.68 12.34 10.69
C ALA A 98 -1.67 11.74 12.11
N PHE A 99 -1.78 10.42 12.24
CA PHE A 99 -1.66 9.74 13.53
C PHE A 99 -0.30 9.99 14.20
N SER A 100 0.79 10.03 13.41
CA SER A 100 2.15 10.20 13.91
C SER A 100 2.43 11.62 14.44
N VAL A 101 1.78 12.64 13.88
CA VAL A 101 1.90 14.04 14.33
C VAL A 101 0.92 14.41 15.44
N SER A 102 -0.18 13.67 15.57
CA SER A 102 -1.16 13.84 16.65
C SER A 102 -0.58 13.51 18.03
N SER A 103 -1.08 14.21 19.05
CA SER A 103 -0.69 14.06 20.46
C SER A 103 -1.80 13.39 21.29
N GLY A 104 -1.43 12.76 22.40
CA GLY A 104 -2.38 12.10 23.31
C GLY A 104 -2.31 10.57 23.31
N SER A 105 -3.38 9.93 23.76
CA SER A 105 -3.55 8.47 23.74
C SER A 105 -3.68 7.94 22.31
N ARG A 106 -3.49 6.63 22.10
CA ARG A 106 -3.62 6.03 20.75
C ARG A 106 -5.01 6.28 20.16
N ASP A 107 -6.06 6.14 20.97
CA ASP A 107 -7.44 6.32 20.50
C ASP A 107 -7.76 7.76 20.14
N GLU A 108 -7.28 8.73 20.93
CA GLU A 108 -7.42 10.16 20.61
C GLU A 108 -6.70 10.50 19.31
N ARG A 109 -5.47 10.01 19.13
CA ARG A 109 -4.67 10.23 17.92
C ARG A 109 -5.30 9.62 16.67
N VAL A 110 -5.89 8.42 16.78
CA VAL A 110 -6.63 7.81 15.65
C VAL A 110 -7.87 8.62 15.31
N LYS A 111 -8.64 9.06 16.32
CA LYS A 111 -9.82 9.90 16.10
C LYS A 111 -9.45 11.23 15.43
N GLU A 112 -8.39 11.88 15.90
CA GLU A 112 -7.90 13.12 15.30
C GLU A 112 -7.40 12.90 13.87
N ALA A 113 -6.62 11.85 13.63
CA ALA A 113 -6.13 11.51 12.28
C ALA A 113 -7.28 11.27 11.29
N LEU A 114 -8.33 10.55 11.73
CA LEU A 114 -9.49 10.29 10.88
C LEU A 114 -10.35 11.56 10.68
N SER A 115 -10.49 12.40 11.71
CA SER A 115 -11.22 13.66 11.61
C SER A 115 -10.54 14.68 10.68
N THR A 116 -9.21 14.68 10.64
CA THR A 116 -8.43 15.64 9.86
C THR A 116 -8.16 15.16 8.44
N MET A 117 -7.75 13.90 8.27
CA MET A 117 -7.36 13.36 6.96
C MET A 117 -8.40 12.44 6.33
N GLY A 118 -9.32 11.85 7.10
CA GLY A 118 -10.27 10.86 6.59
C GLY A 118 -11.13 11.39 5.44
N ALA A 119 -11.67 12.60 5.59
CA ALA A 119 -12.46 13.26 4.54
C ALA A 119 -11.62 13.59 3.29
N SER A 120 -10.35 13.98 3.47
CA SER A 120 -9.43 14.28 2.38
C SER A 120 -9.05 13.02 1.60
N VAL A 121 -8.77 11.91 2.29
CA VAL A 121 -8.48 10.61 1.64
C VAL A 121 -9.73 10.06 0.93
N PHE A 122 -10.91 10.20 1.53
CA PHE A 122 -12.15 9.75 0.89
C PHE A 122 -12.48 10.57 -0.37
N SER A 123 -12.59 11.88 -0.25
CA SER A 123 -13.00 12.74 -1.37
C SER A 123 -11.87 12.95 -2.38
N GLY A 124 -10.65 13.19 -1.89
CA GLY A 124 -9.51 13.56 -2.73
C GLY A 124 -8.81 12.38 -3.39
N ILE A 125 -8.79 11.20 -2.76
CA ILE A 125 -8.08 10.01 -3.29
C ILE A 125 -9.07 8.96 -3.78
N THR A 126 -10.07 8.61 -2.95
CA THR A 126 -10.99 7.50 -3.29
C THR A 126 -11.94 7.90 -4.42
N LEU A 127 -12.63 9.04 -4.29
CA LEU A 127 -13.62 9.46 -5.28
C LEU A 127 -12.97 9.83 -6.62
N THR A 128 -11.83 10.53 -6.60
CA THR A 128 -11.10 10.90 -7.82
C THR A 128 -10.61 9.66 -8.59
N LYS A 129 -10.05 8.66 -7.90
CA LYS A 129 -9.69 7.37 -8.52
C LYS A 129 -10.92 6.64 -9.03
N LEU A 130 -12.02 6.61 -8.26
CA LEU A 130 -13.25 5.95 -8.68
C LEU A 130 -13.77 6.55 -9.99
N VAL A 131 -13.85 7.88 -10.09
CA VAL A 131 -14.24 8.57 -11.32
C VAL A 131 -13.30 8.22 -12.48
N GLY A 132 -11.98 8.26 -12.25
CA GLY A 132 -11.00 7.91 -13.29
C GLY A 132 -11.11 6.45 -13.77
N VAL A 133 -11.31 5.52 -12.85
CA VAL A 133 -11.48 4.08 -13.17
C VAL A 133 -12.80 3.83 -13.89
N LEU A 134 -13.89 4.51 -13.52
CA LEU A 134 -15.20 4.36 -14.17
C LEU A 134 -15.16 4.71 -15.66
N VAL A 135 -14.28 5.63 -16.09
CA VAL A 135 -14.09 5.94 -17.52
C VAL A 135 -13.64 4.70 -18.31
N LEU A 136 -12.85 3.81 -17.70
CA LEU A 136 -12.37 2.59 -18.35
C LEU A 136 -13.50 1.60 -18.66
N CYS A 137 -14.61 1.65 -17.92
CA CYS A 137 -15.78 0.81 -18.18
C CYS A 137 -16.40 1.08 -19.57
N PHE A 138 -16.24 2.29 -20.11
CA PHE A 138 -16.75 2.67 -21.42
C PHE A 138 -15.80 2.31 -22.57
N SER A 139 -14.65 1.71 -22.27
CA SER A 139 -13.69 1.28 -23.29
C SER A 139 -14.25 0.11 -24.11
N ARG A 140 -14.03 0.15 -25.43
CA ARG A 140 -14.41 -0.95 -26.33
C ARG A 140 -13.41 -2.11 -26.34
N THR A 141 -12.25 -1.95 -25.70
CA THR A 141 -11.22 -2.99 -25.70
C THR A 141 -11.36 -3.87 -24.46
N GLU A 142 -11.49 -5.17 -24.67
CA GLU A 142 -11.64 -6.16 -23.60
C GLU A 142 -10.51 -6.09 -22.58
N VAL A 143 -9.26 -5.87 -23.05
CA VAL A 143 -8.09 -5.71 -22.17
C VAL A 143 -8.30 -4.59 -21.14
N PHE A 144 -8.82 -3.44 -21.56
CA PHE A 144 -9.06 -2.32 -20.64
C PHE A 144 -10.18 -2.62 -19.64
N VAL A 145 -11.24 -3.31 -20.07
CA VAL A 145 -12.36 -3.61 -19.18
C VAL A 145 -12.00 -4.71 -18.16
N VAL A 146 -11.36 -5.79 -18.61
CA VAL A 146 -11.06 -6.94 -17.75
C VAL A 146 -9.81 -6.70 -16.90
N TYR A 147 -8.69 -6.31 -17.51
CA TYR A 147 -7.41 -6.25 -16.79
C TYR A 147 -7.18 -4.93 -16.06
N TYR A 148 -7.82 -3.84 -16.47
CA TYR A 148 -7.64 -2.53 -15.83
C TYR A 148 -8.85 -2.11 -15.01
N PHE A 149 -10.05 -2.04 -15.60
CA PHE A 149 -11.24 -1.57 -14.88
C PHE A 149 -11.58 -2.46 -13.68
N GLN A 150 -11.68 -3.78 -13.84
CA GLN A 150 -12.01 -4.67 -12.72
C GLN A 150 -10.96 -4.66 -11.62
N VAL A 151 -9.67 -4.72 -11.99
CA VAL A 151 -8.55 -4.72 -11.03
C VAL A 151 -8.47 -3.40 -10.27
N TYR A 152 -8.56 -2.26 -10.96
CA TYR A 152 -8.50 -0.96 -10.28
C TYR A 152 -9.77 -0.62 -9.51
N LEU A 153 -10.94 -1.10 -9.94
CA LEU A 153 -12.15 -0.98 -9.15
C LEU A 153 -12.01 -1.74 -7.83
N ALA A 154 -11.53 -2.99 -7.88
CA ALA A 154 -11.24 -3.78 -6.70
C ALA A 154 -10.21 -3.10 -5.79
N LEU A 155 -9.12 -2.58 -6.37
CA LEU A 155 -8.09 -1.84 -5.63
C LEU A 155 -8.64 -0.63 -4.89
N VAL A 156 -9.49 0.19 -5.53
CA VAL A 156 -10.05 1.39 -4.90
C VAL A 156 -10.95 1.01 -3.72
N LEU A 157 -11.78 -0.03 -3.87
CA LEU A 157 -12.66 -0.51 -2.81
C LEU A 157 -11.88 -1.13 -1.64
N LEU A 158 -10.93 -2.02 -1.95
CA LEU A 158 -10.07 -2.66 -0.95
C LEU A 158 -9.15 -1.66 -0.26
N GLY A 159 -8.60 -0.69 -1.01
CA GLY A 159 -7.76 0.39 -0.50
C GLY A 159 -8.51 1.32 0.44
N PHE A 160 -9.75 1.68 0.10
CA PHE A 160 -10.64 2.41 1.00
C PHE A 160 -10.88 1.62 2.31
N LEU A 161 -11.24 0.35 2.21
CA LEU A 161 -11.51 -0.50 3.38
C LEU A 161 -10.27 -0.66 4.27
N HIS A 162 -9.12 -0.95 3.66
CA HIS A 162 -7.87 -1.15 4.39
C HIS A 162 -7.33 0.16 5.00
N GLY A 163 -7.39 1.26 4.26
CA GLY A 163 -6.82 2.55 4.68
C GLY A 163 -7.68 3.32 5.69
N LEU A 164 -9.02 3.27 5.56
CA LEU A 164 -9.94 4.07 6.39
C LEU A 164 -10.70 3.27 7.44
N VAL A 165 -10.70 1.93 7.36
CA VAL A 165 -11.36 1.07 8.36
C VAL A 165 -10.35 0.21 9.10
N PHE A 166 -9.60 -0.63 8.39
CA PHE A 166 -8.68 -1.58 9.03
C PHE A 166 -7.49 -0.88 9.71
N LEU A 167 -6.80 0.02 9.00
CA LEU A 167 -5.62 0.71 9.50
C LEU A 167 -5.88 1.51 10.79
N PRO A 168 -6.95 2.33 10.93
CA PRO A 168 -7.27 3.00 12.18
C PRO A 168 -7.42 2.05 13.38
N VAL A 169 -8.04 0.88 13.19
CA VAL A 169 -8.21 -0.12 14.26
C VAL A 169 -6.86 -0.70 14.67
N VAL A 170 -6.02 -1.05 13.69
CA VAL A 170 -4.65 -1.54 13.96
C VAL A 170 -3.82 -0.48 14.67
N LEU A 171 -3.96 0.80 14.30
CA LEU A 171 -3.27 1.92 14.94
C LEU A 171 -3.73 2.18 16.38
N SER A 172 -5.02 2.02 16.67
CA SER A 172 -5.56 2.14 18.04
C SER A 172 -4.96 1.06 18.95
N MET A 173 -4.92 -0.20 18.47
CA MET A 173 -4.41 -1.32 19.26
C MET A 173 -2.87 -1.36 19.35
N PHE A 174 -2.20 -1.20 18.21
CA PHE A 174 -0.76 -1.46 18.04
C PHE A 174 0.04 -0.25 17.60
N GLY A 175 -0.53 0.95 17.55
CA GLY A 175 0.16 2.15 17.08
C GLY A 175 1.40 2.51 17.92
N PRO A 176 2.43 3.12 17.31
CA PRO A 176 3.61 3.56 18.05
C PRO A 176 3.25 4.61 19.12
N PRO A 177 4.01 4.68 20.23
CA PRO A 177 3.79 5.68 21.27
C PRO A 177 3.98 7.11 20.70
N SER A 178 3.33 8.10 21.32
CA SER A 178 3.43 9.49 20.88
C SER A 178 4.87 10.01 21.05
N ARG A 179 5.37 10.67 20.02
CA ARG A 179 6.74 11.21 19.97
C ARG A 179 6.97 12.35 20.98
N SER A 180 5.90 13.03 21.42
CA SER A 180 5.98 14.13 22.40
C SER A 180 6.52 13.69 23.76
N LYS A 181 6.20 12.47 24.22
CA LYS A 181 6.70 11.93 25.50
C LYS A 181 8.19 11.58 25.49
N GLN A 182 8.83 11.55 24.32
CA GLN A 182 10.25 11.17 24.20
C GLN A 182 11.19 12.37 24.31
N GLY A 183 10.72 13.58 23.94
CA GLY A 183 11.44 14.84 24.18
C GLY A 183 11.52 15.19 25.66
N GLU A 184 10.39 15.11 26.39
CA GLU A 184 10.35 15.45 27.82
C GLU A 184 11.17 14.47 28.69
N LYS A 185 11.25 13.18 28.31
CA LYS A 185 12.08 12.20 29.04
C LYS A 185 13.58 12.43 28.88
N GLN A 186 14.01 13.13 27.82
CA GLN A 186 15.42 13.39 27.54
C GLN A 186 15.88 14.71 28.17
N GLU A 187 14.97 15.67 28.35
CA GLU A 187 15.22 16.93 29.07
C GLU A 187 15.20 16.76 30.59
N ASN A 188 14.45 15.79 31.13
CA ASN A 188 14.39 15.50 32.58
C ASN A 188 15.53 14.60 33.11
N ARG A 189 16.67 14.51 32.42
CA ARG A 189 17.87 13.89 32.99
C ARG A 189 18.56 14.95 33.87
N PRO A 190 18.72 14.76 35.19
CA PRO A 190 19.39 15.74 36.04
C PRO A 190 20.80 15.96 35.51
N SER A 191 21.11 17.20 35.13
CA SER A 191 22.48 17.66 34.97
C SER A 191 23.18 17.48 36.31
N VAL A 192 24.15 16.56 36.35
CA VAL A 192 24.99 16.34 37.53
C VAL A 192 25.63 17.68 37.88
N PRO A 193 25.47 18.20 39.12
CA PRO A 193 26.17 19.39 39.51
C PRO A 193 27.65 19.05 39.59
N SER A 194 28.45 19.70 38.76
CA SER A 194 29.90 19.77 38.93
C SER A 194 30.16 20.49 40.27
N GLN A 195 30.54 19.73 41.28
CA GLN A 195 31.08 20.23 42.54
C GLN A 195 32.62 20.35 42.44
N PRO A 196 33.22 21.21 43.28
CA PRO A 196 34.06 22.34 42.88
C PRO A 196 35.51 22.00 42.51
#